data_AF-A3ZUC0-F1
#
_entry.id   AF-A3ZUC0-F1
#
_cell.length_a   1.000
_cell.length_b   1.000
_cell.length_c   1.000
_cell.angle_alpha   90.00
_cell.angle_beta   90.00
_cell.angle_gamma   90.00
#
_symmetry.space_group_name_H-M   'P 1'
#
loop_
_entity.id
_entity.type
_entity.pdbx_description
1 polymer ?
#
loop_
_entity_poly.entity_id
_entity_poly.type
_entity_poly.pdbx_seq_one_letter_code
_entity_poly.pdbx_strand_id
1 'polypeptide(L)'
;MAATIGFFALINQGVISNPLIVRYFAGHPVEYIETAMFFVGLAAILLKLQDVARELTNVSKIELPAPPREGQLIDDAAGLLDQLEEYPQRLQRHSLWRRLFQGIEHVHVNGSAAGLQEELKYFADQEAERAYQSFSLVRIVIWATPMLGFLGTVIGITLALGNLSPEALVNEPKAAMESLLAGLSVAFDTTALALSLSIFLMFAQFIADRIENELLTVVDSAASAQLSGRFQQAGGKSDPSVAAIQRMAERVMQATEQLVERQTQLWRNTIDGAHHHWEEIVGSSKQQLEDSLSAALSGSLERHAAALAGAEKEVIREMRVDWKQFQTALDNNASLMRDQQAQLTQQGEVMLKAVEAVGEISSLEQTLSRNLDSLAGAGHFEETVLSLAATIHLLNNRIGDSGGRRFELEKKPSQGHAA
;
A
#
# COMPACT_ATOMS: atom_id res chain seq x y z
N MET A 1 6.23 71.94 -8.06
CA MET A 1 6.58 72.57 -9.37
C MET A 1 5.71 73.78 -9.69
N ALA A 2 4.51 73.66 -10.29
CA ALA A 2 3.74 74.85 -10.71
C ALA A 2 3.45 75.84 -9.56
N ALA A 3 2.97 75.34 -8.41
CA ALA A 3 2.77 76.15 -7.20
C ALA A 3 4.08 76.80 -6.69
N THR A 4 5.17 76.04 -6.68
CA THR A 4 6.53 76.49 -6.32
C THR A 4 6.99 77.66 -7.20
N ILE A 5 6.84 77.52 -8.53
CA ILE A 5 7.23 78.54 -9.51
C ILE A 5 6.36 79.79 -9.35
N GLY A 6 5.05 79.62 -9.15
CA GLY A 6 4.13 80.73 -8.88
C GLY A 6 4.47 81.50 -7.60
N PHE A 7 4.80 80.79 -6.51
CA PHE A 7 5.20 81.40 -5.25
C PHE A 7 6.47 82.25 -5.38
N PHE A 8 7.54 81.71 -5.99
CA PHE A 8 8.76 82.47 -6.22
C PHE A 8 8.60 83.58 -7.27
N ALA A 9 7.71 83.41 -8.26
CA ALA A 9 7.36 84.49 -9.18
C ALA A 9 6.66 85.66 -8.45
N LEU A 10 5.76 85.39 -7.50
CA LEU A 10 5.08 86.43 -6.71
C LEU A 10 6.04 87.17 -5.75
N ILE A 11 7.07 86.50 -5.24
CA ILE A 11 8.18 87.14 -4.51
C ILE A 11 8.99 88.04 -5.46
N ASN A 12 9.47 87.49 -6.59
CA ASN A 12 10.32 88.22 -7.54
C ASN A 12 9.59 89.39 -8.25
N GLN A 13 8.26 89.34 -8.36
CA GLN A 13 7.43 90.44 -8.86
C GLN A 13 7.07 91.48 -7.78
N GLY A 14 7.56 91.31 -6.54
CA GLY A 14 7.33 92.24 -5.43
C GLY A 14 5.93 92.18 -4.80
N VAL A 15 5.05 91.30 -5.28
CA VAL A 15 3.68 91.11 -4.77
C VAL A 15 3.72 90.56 -3.34
N ILE A 16 4.67 89.67 -3.04
CA ILE A 16 4.97 89.20 -1.69
C ILE A 16 6.25 89.88 -1.21
N SER A 17 6.12 91.13 -0.75
CA SER A 17 7.23 91.99 -0.30
C SER A 17 7.41 92.02 1.24
N ASN A 18 6.81 91.08 1.98
CA ASN A 18 7.00 90.96 3.43
C ASN A 18 8.44 90.49 3.75
N PRO A 19 9.26 91.28 4.48
CA PRO A 19 10.67 90.95 4.74
C PRO A 19 10.89 89.60 5.41
N LEU A 20 9.96 89.14 6.26
CA LEU A 20 10.06 87.84 6.92
C LEU A 20 9.87 86.68 5.94
N ILE A 21 8.95 86.81 4.99
CA ILE A 21 8.71 85.75 3.99
C ILE A 21 9.90 85.67 3.03
N VAL A 22 10.43 86.82 2.58
CA VAL A 22 11.63 86.85 1.73
C VAL A 22 12.85 86.29 2.46
N ARG A 23 13.03 86.61 3.75
CA ARG A 23 14.11 86.03 4.57
C ARG A 23 13.98 84.52 4.71
N TYR A 24 12.82 84.00 5.11
CA TYR A 24 12.66 82.58 5.46
C TYR A 24 12.52 81.62 4.27
N PHE A 25 12.07 82.09 3.10
CA PHE A 25 11.81 81.21 1.96
C PHE A 25 12.80 81.40 0.80
N ALA A 26 13.60 82.47 0.81
CA ALA A 26 14.39 82.91 -0.34
C ALA A 26 15.81 83.43 0.02
N GLY A 27 16.24 83.32 1.29
CA GLY A 27 17.55 83.78 1.77
C GLY A 27 18.69 82.79 1.48
N HIS A 28 18.43 81.48 1.48
CA HIS A 28 19.46 80.45 1.27
C HIS A 28 18.99 79.31 0.35
N PRO A 29 19.83 78.73 -0.54
CA PRO A 29 19.40 77.69 -1.50
C PRO A 29 18.71 76.46 -0.89
N VAL A 30 18.98 76.13 0.37
CA VAL A 30 18.29 75.05 1.09
C VAL A 30 16.80 75.38 1.31
N GLU A 31 16.46 76.62 1.64
CA GLU A 31 15.07 77.08 1.86
C GLU A 31 14.24 76.97 0.57
N TYR A 32 14.84 77.23 -0.59
CA TYR A 32 14.19 77.02 -1.90
C TYR A 32 13.84 75.54 -2.13
N ILE A 33 14.72 74.61 -1.72
CA ILE A 33 14.51 73.16 -1.86
C ILE A 33 13.43 72.69 -0.87
N GLU A 34 13.49 73.11 0.39
CA GLU A 34 12.48 72.82 1.41
C GLU A 34 11.11 73.36 1.01
N THR A 35 11.04 74.59 0.51
CA THR A 35 9.82 75.21 -0.04
C THR A 35 9.30 74.43 -1.26
N ALA A 36 10.19 73.99 -2.15
CA ALA A 36 9.80 73.18 -3.30
C ALA A 36 9.22 71.82 -2.89
N MET A 37 9.86 71.14 -1.93
CA MET A 37 9.38 69.88 -1.37
C MET A 37 8.07 70.06 -0.61
N PHE A 38 7.92 71.14 0.17
CA PHE A 38 6.68 71.48 0.85
C PHE A 38 5.51 71.63 -0.13
N PHE A 39 5.68 72.41 -1.21
CA PHE A 39 4.63 72.55 -2.22
C PHE A 39 4.34 71.25 -2.98
N VAL A 40 5.29 70.31 -3.09
CA VAL A 40 5.05 68.98 -3.66
C VAL A 40 4.26 68.09 -2.69
N GLY A 41 4.67 68.01 -1.42
CA GLY A 41 3.95 67.26 -0.38
C GLY A 41 2.52 67.77 -0.17
N LEU A 42 2.36 69.10 -0.05
CA LEU A 42 1.05 69.73 0.11
C LEU A 42 0.15 69.52 -1.12
N ALA A 43 0.69 69.62 -2.34
CA ALA A 43 -0.09 69.34 -3.55
C ALA A 43 -0.53 67.87 -3.62
N ALA A 44 0.34 66.92 -3.24
CA ALA A 44 -0.02 65.50 -3.18
C ALA A 44 -1.15 65.23 -2.16
N ILE A 45 -1.05 65.80 -0.95
CA ILE A 45 -2.11 65.71 0.08
C ILE A 45 -3.42 66.32 -0.46
N LEU A 46 -3.39 67.51 -1.06
CA LEU A 46 -4.58 68.20 -1.54
C LEU A 46 -5.27 67.49 -2.72
N LEU A 47 -4.49 66.91 -3.65
CA LEU A 47 -5.04 66.10 -4.75
C LEU A 47 -5.71 64.83 -4.19
N LYS A 48 -5.01 64.10 -3.32
CA LYS A 48 -5.52 62.90 -2.64
C LYS A 48 -6.80 63.20 -1.86
N LEU A 49 -6.84 64.31 -1.10
CA LEU A 49 -8.01 64.74 -0.34
C LEU A 49 -9.19 65.13 -1.26
N GLN A 50 -8.93 65.74 -2.42
CA GLN A 50 -9.99 66.00 -3.41
C GLN A 50 -10.56 64.70 -3.99
N ASP A 51 -9.73 63.71 -4.27
CA ASP A 51 -10.20 62.43 -4.82
C ASP A 51 -10.97 61.62 -3.78
N VAL A 52 -10.49 61.53 -2.53
CA VAL A 52 -11.22 60.90 -1.41
C VAL A 52 -12.55 61.61 -1.15
N ALA A 53 -12.61 62.95 -1.18
CA ALA A 53 -13.86 63.69 -1.00
C ALA A 53 -14.84 63.55 -2.19
N ARG A 54 -14.33 63.44 -3.42
CA ARG A 54 -15.13 63.06 -4.60
C ARG A 54 -15.68 61.65 -4.44
N GLU A 55 -14.89 60.72 -3.94
CA GLU A 55 -15.30 59.33 -3.78
C GLU A 55 -16.40 59.23 -2.71
N LEU A 56 -16.19 59.81 -1.52
CA LEU A 56 -17.17 59.86 -0.43
C LEU A 56 -18.52 60.47 -0.85
N THR A 57 -18.51 61.48 -1.73
CA THR A 57 -19.72 62.12 -2.26
C THR A 57 -20.37 61.41 -3.47
N ASN A 58 -19.78 60.30 -3.94
CA ASN A 58 -20.33 59.45 -5.00
C ASN A 58 -20.72 58.03 -4.54
N VAL A 59 -20.40 57.63 -3.30
CA VAL A 59 -20.78 56.34 -2.69
C VAL A 59 -22.26 55.98 -2.95
N SER A 60 -23.18 56.91 -2.67
CA SER A 60 -24.64 56.74 -2.82
C SER A 60 -25.15 56.75 -4.26
N LYS A 61 -24.25 56.64 -5.26
CA LYS A 61 -24.60 56.47 -6.68
C LYS A 61 -24.28 55.06 -7.18
N ILE A 62 -23.75 54.19 -6.33
CA ILE A 62 -23.35 52.82 -6.67
C ILE A 62 -24.18 51.88 -5.81
N GLU A 63 -25.39 51.60 -6.28
CA GLU A 63 -26.35 50.73 -5.61
C GLU A 63 -26.77 49.61 -6.57
N LEU A 64 -26.61 48.36 -6.13
CA LEU A 64 -27.18 47.19 -6.79
C LEU A 64 -28.70 47.19 -6.62
N PRO A 65 -29.49 46.63 -7.57
CA PRO A 65 -30.93 46.48 -7.41
C PRO A 65 -31.31 45.78 -6.09
N ALA A 66 -32.46 46.14 -5.52
CA ALA A 66 -32.96 45.50 -4.30
C ALA A 66 -33.09 43.97 -4.50
N PRO A 67 -32.57 43.14 -3.58
CA PRO A 67 -32.59 41.69 -3.76
C PRO A 67 -34.02 41.13 -3.64
N PRO A 68 -34.31 39.97 -4.27
CA PRO A 68 -35.56 39.25 -4.04
C PRO A 68 -35.78 38.92 -2.56
N ARG A 69 -37.05 38.82 -2.14
CA ARG A 69 -37.42 38.54 -0.72
C ARG A 69 -36.89 37.22 -0.18
N GLU A 70 -36.56 36.27 -1.06
CA GLU A 70 -36.05 34.94 -0.73
C GLU A 70 -34.51 34.87 -0.87
N GLY A 71 -33.86 36.00 -1.16
CA GLY A 71 -32.47 36.06 -1.60
C GLY A 71 -32.34 35.89 -3.11
N GLN A 72 -31.21 36.34 -3.66
CA GLN A 72 -30.86 36.26 -5.07
C GLN A 72 -30.14 34.93 -5.37
N LEU A 73 -30.37 34.30 -6.53
CA LEU A 73 -29.69 33.04 -6.87
C LEU A 73 -28.22 33.29 -7.25
N ILE A 74 -27.41 32.24 -7.15
CA ILE A 74 -26.00 32.28 -7.54
C ILE A 74 -25.87 32.43 -9.06
N ASP A 75 -26.78 31.84 -9.83
CA ASP A 75 -26.85 31.99 -11.29
C ASP A 75 -27.13 33.45 -11.71
N ASP A 76 -27.86 34.22 -10.89
CA ASP A 76 -28.13 35.65 -11.13
C ASP A 76 -26.88 36.54 -10.95
N ALA A 77 -25.77 36.01 -10.40
CA ALA A 77 -24.55 36.78 -10.14
C ALA A 77 -23.94 37.34 -11.43
N ALA A 78 -23.99 36.60 -12.54
CA ALA A 78 -23.51 37.07 -13.84
C ALA A 78 -24.25 38.34 -14.28
N GLY A 79 -25.59 38.35 -14.17
CA GLY A 79 -26.41 39.50 -14.53
C GLY A 79 -26.21 40.73 -13.62
N LEU A 80 -25.62 40.57 -12.43
CA LEU A 80 -25.15 41.70 -11.61
C LEU A 80 -23.77 42.22 -12.06
N LEU A 81 -22.89 41.36 -12.56
CA LEU A 81 -21.60 41.79 -13.13
C LEU A 81 -21.85 42.61 -14.41
N ASP A 82 -22.72 42.13 -15.31
CA ASP A 82 -23.13 42.87 -16.52
C ASP A 82 -23.64 44.28 -16.16
N GLN A 83 -24.53 44.38 -15.16
CA GLN A 83 -25.06 45.65 -14.66
C GLN A 83 -24.00 46.55 -14.01
N LEU A 84 -22.96 45.98 -13.39
CA LEU A 84 -21.83 46.74 -12.88
C LEU A 84 -20.93 47.23 -14.02
N GLU A 85 -20.73 46.46 -15.09
CA GLU A 85 -19.97 46.90 -16.27
C GLU A 85 -20.64 48.05 -17.03
N GLU A 86 -21.98 48.14 -17.03
CA GLU A 86 -22.72 49.30 -17.59
C GLU A 86 -22.41 50.65 -16.89
N TYR A 87 -21.85 50.65 -15.67
CA TYR A 87 -21.51 51.90 -14.98
C TYR A 87 -20.41 52.68 -15.72
N PRO A 88 -20.51 54.03 -15.80
CA PRO A 88 -19.48 54.85 -16.43
C PRO A 88 -18.08 54.62 -15.81
N GLN A 89 -17.03 54.61 -16.65
CA GLN A 89 -15.62 54.38 -16.27
C GLN A 89 -15.07 55.22 -15.09
N ARG A 90 -15.76 56.31 -14.70
CA ARG A 90 -15.42 57.10 -13.50
C ARG A 90 -15.89 56.42 -12.20
N LEU A 91 -17.03 55.75 -12.23
CA LEU A 91 -17.57 54.98 -11.10
C LEU A 91 -16.93 53.59 -11.02
N GLN A 92 -16.56 52.98 -12.15
CA GLN A 92 -15.77 51.73 -12.18
C GLN A 92 -14.40 51.84 -11.45
N ARG A 93 -13.89 53.05 -11.24
CA ARG A 93 -12.65 53.31 -10.49
C ARG A 93 -12.85 53.47 -8.97
N HIS A 94 -14.09 53.55 -8.51
CA HIS A 94 -14.44 53.70 -7.10
C HIS A 94 -14.23 52.37 -6.37
N SER A 95 -13.64 52.43 -5.17
CA SER A 95 -13.48 51.31 -4.23
C SER A 95 -14.77 50.48 -4.07
N LEU A 96 -15.91 51.13 -3.80
CA LEU A 96 -17.20 50.44 -3.68
C LEU A 96 -17.57 49.65 -4.94
N TRP A 97 -17.42 50.21 -6.15
CA TRP A 97 -17.69 49.46 -7.38
C TRP A 97 -16.77 48.24 -7.49
N ARG A 98 -15.46 48.43 -7.30
CA ARG A 98 -14.47 47.34 -7.36
C ARG A 98 -14.80 46.24 -6.35
N ARG A 99 -15.15 46.62 -5.12
CA ARG A 99 -15.42 45.69 -4.03
C ARG A 99 -16.75 44.95 -4.18
N LEU A 100 -17.76 45.59 -4.78
CA LEU A 100 -19.00 44.92 -5.21
C LEU A 100 -18.71 43.94 -6.36
N PHE A 101 -18.00 44.37 -7.39
CA PHE A 101 -17.62 43.54 -8.53
C PHE A 101 -16.84 42.30 -8.09
N GLN A 102 -15.74 42.47 -7.35
CA GLN A 102 -14.91 41.37 -6.85
C GLN A 102 -15.68 40.42 -5.90
N GLY A 103 -16.60 40.95 -5.08
CA GLY A 103 -17.46 40.12 -4.23
C GLY A 103 -18.45 39.25 -5.03
N ILE A 104 -19.02 39.79 -6.11
CA ILE A 104 -19.94 39.06 -6.99
C ILE A 104 -19.18 38.10 -7.91
N GLU A 105 -18.03 38.51 -8.43
CA GLU A 105 -17.11 37.70 -9.23
C GLU A 105 -16.67 36.45 -8.45
N HIS A 106 -16.29 36.61 -7.18
CA HIS A 106 -16.00 35.48 -6.29
C HIS A 106 -17.18 34.51 -6.17
N VAL A 107 -18.41 35.00 -5.97
CA VAL A 107 -19.63 34.15 -5.89
C VAL A 107 -19.91 33.43 -7.20
N HIS A 108 -19.76 34.14 -8.34
CA HIS A 108 -19.98 33.60 -9.67
C HIS A 108 -18.97 32.50 -10.02
N VAL A 109 -17.68 32.75 -9.79
CA VAL A 109 -16.58 31.81 -10.10
C VAL A 109 -16.58 30.59 -9.18
N ASN A 110 -16.83 30.78 -7.88
CA ASN A 110 -16.84 29.67 -6.91
C ASN A 110 -18.19 28.94 -6.82
N GLY A 111 -19.23 29.41 -7.50
CA GLY A 111 -20.58 28.83 -7.46
C GLY A 111 -21.18 28.80 -6.04
N SER A 112 -20.77 29.71 -5.16
CA SER A 112 -21.12 29.69 -3.73
C SER A 112 -20.96 31.05 -3.06
N ALA A 113 -21.87 31.36 -2.14
CA ALA A 113 -21.78 32.52 -1.24
C ALA A 113 -21.26 32.15 0.17
N ALA A 114 -20.66 30.98 0.35
CA ALA A 114 -19.85 30.66 1.53
C ALA A 114 -18.54 31.46 1.50
N GLY A 115 -18.04 31.91 2.65
CA GLY A 115 -16.78 32.68 2.74
C GLY A 115 -16.84 34.14 2.24
N LEU A 116 -17.91 34.57 1.56
CA LEU A 116 -18.03 35.91 0.97
C LEU A 116 -17.73 37.06 1.97
N GLN A 117 -18.14 36.95 3.23
CA GLN A 117 -17.87 37.98 4.25
C GLN A 117 -16.38 38.06 4.63
N GLU A 118 -15.66 36.94 4.53
CA GLU A 118 -14.23 36.83 4.83
C GLU A 118 -13.40 37.33 3.65
N GLU A 119 -13.81 37.01 2.42
CA GLU A 119 -13.23 37.56 1.18
C GLU A 119 -13.45 39.08 1.09
N LEU A 120 -14.67 39.55 1.37
CA LEU A 120 -14.96 41.00 1.40
C LEU A 120 -14.10 41.71 2.45
N LYS A 121 -13.78 41.07 3.58
CA LYS A 121 -12.82 41.62 4.55
C LYS A 121 -11.39 41.63 3.99
N TYR A 122 -10.95 40.54 3.35
CA TYR A 122 -9.64 40.48 2.71
C TYR A 122 -9.44 41.60 1.67
N PHE A 123 -10.47 41.93 0.88
CA PHE A 123 -10.44 43.09 -0.01
C PHE A 123 -10.39 44.42 0.75
N ALA A 124 -11.07 44.56 1.90
CA ALA A 124 -10.96 45.75 2.76
C ALA A 124 -9.53 45.96 3.26
N ASP A 125 -8.91 44.90 3.78
CA ASP A 125 -7.54 44.92 4.31
C ASP A 125 -6.54 45.27 3.18
N GLN A 126 -6.74 44.76 1.96
CA GLN A 126 -5.97 45.21 0.78
C GLN A 126 -6.21 46.68 0.40
N GLU A 127 -7.43 47.20 0.53
CA GLU A 127 -7.73 48.61 0.21
C GLU A 127 -7.12 49.57 1.24
N ALA A 128 -7.12 49.20 2.53
CA ALA A 128 -6.43 49.94 3.59
C ALA A 128 -4.90 50.00 3.37
N GLU A 129 -4.27 48.88 2.98
CA GLU A 129 -2.84 48.86 2.65
C GLU A 129 -2.54 49.71 1.40
N ARG A 130 -3.37 49.63 0.35
CA ARG A 130 -3.25 50.49 -0.85
C ARG A 130 -3.40 51.98 -0.52
N ALA A 131 -4.32 52.34 0.38
CA ALA A 131 -4.48 53.70 0.90
C ALA A 131 -3.19 54.17 1.62
N TYR A 132 -2.71 53.40 2.59
CA TYR A 132 -1.49 53.71 3.36
C TYR A 132 -0.24 53.85 2.47
N GLN A 133 -0.08 52.98 1.47
CA GLN A 133 1.01 53.05 0.50
C GLN A 133 0.94 54.32 -0.37
N SER A 134 -0.26 54.83 -0.68
CA SER A 134 -0.40 56.01 -1.55
C SER A 134 0.19 57.30 -0.95
N PHE A 135 0.29 57.39 0.39
CA PHE A 135 0.96 58.50 1.08
C PHE A 135 2.50 58.36 1.17
N SER A 136 3.11 57.30 0.64
CA SER A 136 4.56 57.04 0.83
C SER A 136 5.46 58.20 0.37
N LEU A 137 5.14 58.87 -0.74
CA LEU A 137 5.89 60.05 -1.21
C LEU A 137 5.78 61.22 -0.22
N VAL A 138 4.59 61.47 0.32
CA VAL A 138 4.34 62.52 1.33
C VAL A 138 5.13 62.21 2.61
N ARG A 139 5.12 60.94 3.04
CA ARG A 139 5.87 60.44 4.19
C ARG A 139 7.39 60.65 4.03
N ILE A 140 7.93 60.37 2.84
CA ILE A 140 9.34 60.62 2.49
C ILE A 140 9.66 62.12 2.52
N VAL A 141 8.81 62.98 1.95
CA VAL A 141 8.99 64.44 1.99
C VAL A 141 9.01 64.98 3.43
N ILE A 142 8.06 64.55 4.27
CA ILE A 142 7.95 64.92 5.68
C ILE A 142 9.22 64.56 6.46
N TRP A 143 9.76 63.36 6.21
CA TRP A 143 10.96 62.84 6.87
C TRP A 143 12.27 63.49 6.38
N ALA A 144 12.37 63.78 5.09
CA ALA A 144 13.56 64.37 4.48
C ALA A 144 13.68 65.88 4.75
N THR A 145 12.57 66.60 4.93
CA THR A 145 12.59 68.07 5.15
C THR A 145 13.41 68.46 6.40
N PRO A 146 13.24 67.86 7.60
CA PRO A 146 14.11 68.11 8.75
C PRO A 146 15.59 67.79 8.53
N MET A 147 15.92 66.82 7.67
CA MET A 147 17.32 66.50 7.32
C MET A 147 17.94 67.56 6.42
N LEU A 148 17.16 68.19 5.54
CA LEU A 148 17.60 69.38 4.80
C LEU A 148 17.77 70.60 5.72
N GLY A 149 16.87 70.79 6.69
CA GLY A 149 17.00 71.83 7.70
C GLY A 149 18.30 71.73 8.49
N PHE A 150 18.65 70.51 8.91
CA PHE A 150 19.93 70.19 9.55
C PHE A 150 21.15 70.42 8.63
N LEU A 151 21.05 70.04 7.35
CA LEU A 151 22.09 70.34 6.36
C LEU A 151 22.27 71.86 6.19
N GLY A 152 21.18 72.63 6.23
CA GLY A 152 21.20 74.09 6.29
C GLY A 152 21.92 74.62 7.53
N THR A 153 21.67 74.02 8.71
CA THR A 153 22.42 74.35 9.95
C THR A 153 23.92 74.13 9.77
N VAL A 154 24.31 72.97 9.23
CA VAL A 154 25.71 72.60 9.01
C VAL A 154 26.39 73.57 8.02
N ILE A 155 25.71 73.92 6.92
CA ILE A 155 26.24 74.87 5.93
C ILE A 155 26.39 76.27 6.56
N GLY A 156 25.35 76.77 7.23
CA GLY A 156 25.37 78.11 7.85
C GLY A 156 26.46 78.26 8.92
N ILE A 157 26.62 77.25 9.80
CA ILE A 157 27.70 77.23 10.81
C ILE A 157 29.08 77.11 10.13
N THR A 158 29.22 76.29 9.08
CA THR A 158 30.49 76.16 8.34
C THR A 158 30.90 77.48 7.68
N LEU A 159 29.95 78.22 7.11
CA LEU A 159 30.19 79.55 6.55
C LEU A 159 30.50 80.58 7.66
N ALA A 160 29.79 80.52 8.79
CA ALA A 160 30.00 81.42 9.93
C ALA A 160 31.40 81.28 10.53
N LEU A 161 31.90 80.04 10.66
CA LEU A 161 33.22 79.74 11.21
C LEU A 161 34.34 79.87 10.16
N GLY A 162 34.10 79.46 8.92
CA GLY A 162 35.10 79.51 7.84
C GLY A 162 35.50 80.92 7.42
N ASN A 163 34.62 81.90 7.60
CA ASN A 163 34.86 83.31 7.30
C ASN A 163 35.46 84.11 8.49
N LEU A 164 35.69 83.49 9.65
CA LEU A 164 36.30 84.14 10.81
C LEU A 164 37.82 84.01 10.79
N SER A 165 38.52 85.04 10.31
CA SER A 165 39.97 85.14 10.50
C SER A 165 40.31 85.63 11.92
N PRO A 166 41.36 85.06 12.58
CA PRO A 166 41.84 85.55 13.87
C PRO A 166 42.24 87.03 13.84
N GLU A 167 42.75 87.51 12.70
CA GLU A 167 43.13 88.90 12.49
C GLU A 167 41.91 89.84 12.46
N ALA A 168 40.78 89.43 11.88
CA ALA A 168 39.56 90.24 11.88
C ALA A 168 38.95 90.35 13.29
N LEU A 169 39.05 89.29 14.12
CA LEU A 169 38.60 89.33 15.51
C LEU A 169 39.40 90.31 16.39
N VAL A 170 40.67 90.59 16.04
CA VAL A 170 41.51 91.56 16.76
C VAL A 170 41.37 92.97 16.18
N ASN A 171 41.38 93.13 14.85
CA ASN A 171 41.43 94.44 14.20
C ASN A 171 40.03 95.03 13.93
N GLU A 172 39.04 94.20 13.58
CA GLU A 172 37.69 94.62 13.20
C GLU A 172 36.60 93.78 13.91
N PRO A 173 36.59 93.69 15.25
CA PRO A 173 35.72 92.78 16.01
C PRO A 173 34.22 92.94 15.74
N LYS A 174 33.77 94.11 15.26
CA LYS A 174 32.37 94.32 14.82
C LYS A 174 32.05 93.56 13.53
N ALA A 175 32.87 93.72 12.49
CA ALA A 175 32.67 93.06 11.20
C ALA A 175 32.79 91.53 11.34
N ALA A 176 33.74 91.05 12.16
CA ALA A 176 33.85 89.64 12.50
C ALA A 176 32.57 89.10 13.18
N MET A 177 32.01 89.84 14.15
CA MET A 177 30.77 89.47 14.82
C MET A 177 29.55 89.52 13.89
N GLU A 178 29.45 90.52 13.03
CA GLU A 178 28.37 90.64 12.03
C GLU A 178 28.40 89.48 11.02
N SER A 179 29.59 89.05 10.56
CA SER A 179 29.77 87.87 9.71
C SER A 179 29.36 86.57 10.41
N LEU A 180 29.76 86.38 11.67
CA LEU A 180 29.36 85.23 12.49
C LEU A 180 27.84 85.18 12.68
N LEU A 181 27.22 86.31 13.01
CA LEU A 181 25.77 86.42 13.20
C LEU A 181 24.99 86.18 11.91
N ALA A 182 25.51 86.59 10.74
CA ALA A 182 24.87 86.33 9.45
C ALA A 182 24.82 84.82 9.13
N GLY A 183 25.95 84.10 9.26
CA GLY A 183 25.99 82.65 9.02
C GLY A 183 25.19 81.85 10.05
N LEU A 184 25.17 82.28 11.32
CA LEU A 184 24.29 81.70 12.34
C LEU A 184 22.80 81.98 12.07
N SER A 185 22.43 83.15 11.54
CA SER A 185 21.05 83.43 11.13
C SER A 185 20.59 82.43 10.08
N VAL A 186 21.36 82.23 9.01
CA VAL A 186 21.06 81.23 7.97
C VAL A 186 20.90 79.83 8.58
N ALA A 187 21.82 79.42 9.47
CA ALA A 187 21.77 78.12 10.11
C ALA A 187 20.49 77.88 10.93
N PHE A 188 20.04 78.91 11.67
CA PHE A 188 18.80 78.83 12.45
C PHE A 188 17.55 78.96 11.58
N ASP A 189 17.59 79.82 10.56
CA ASP A 189 16.43 80.12 9.73
C ASP A 189 16.02 78.93 8.85
N THR A 190 16.98 78.21 8.24
CA THR A 190 16.69 76.94 7.52
C THR A 190 16.08 75.90 8.45
N THR A 191 16.62 75.77 9.67
CA THR A 191 16.15 74.77 10.65
C THR A 191 14.73 75.09 11.13
N ALA A 192 14.44 76.36 11.38
CA ALA A 192 13.12 76.84 11.77
C ALA A 192 12.08 76.67 10.66
N LEU A 193 12.46 76.94 9.40
CA LEU A 193 11.61 76.68 8.23
C LEU A 193 11.31 75.18 8.11
N ALA A 194 12.34 74.33 8.02
CA ALA A 194 12.21 72.89 7.83
C ALA A 194 11.26 72.23 8.83
N LEU A 195 11.42 72.54 10.12
CA LEU A 195 10.58 72.00 11.18
C LEU A 195 9.14 72.52 11.09
N SER A 196 8.96 73.82 10.82
CA SER A 196 7.62 74.42 10.68
C SER A 196 6.84 73.83 9.49
N LEU A 197 7.51 73.68 8.33
CA LEU A 197 6.92 73.10 7.13
C LEU A 197 6.65 71.59 7.29
N SER A 198 7.55 70.84 7.94
CA SER A 198 7.35 69.41 8.24
C SER A 198 6.18 69.18 9.21
N ILE A 199 6.07 69.99 10.28
CA ILE A 199 4.94 69.93 11.22
C ILE A 199 3.60 70.23 10.53
N PHE A 200 3.56 71.24 9.66
CA PHE A 200 2.36 71.54 8.87
C PHE A 200 1.96 70.37 7.97
N LEU A 201 2.92 69.75 7.26
CA LEU A 201 2.66 68.59 6.41
C LEU A 201 2.21 67.36 7.21
N MET A 202 2.78 67.09 8.39
CA MET A 202 2.33 66.01 9.27
C MET A 202 0.86 66.20 9.69
N PHE A 203 0.47 67.42 10.07
CA PHE A 203 -0.91 67.72 10.43
C PHE A 203 -1.87 67.63 9.23
N ALA A 204 -1.45 68.11 8.05
CA ALA A 204 -2.21 67.99 6.82
C ALA A 204 -2.38 66.53 6.36
N GLN A 205 -1.34 65.70 6.49
CA GLN A 205 -1.42 64.26 6.20
C GLN A 205 -2.36 63.57 7.20
N PHE A 206 -2.26 63.85 8.50
CA PHE A 206 -3.16 63.27 9.52
C PHE A 206 -4.64 63.55 9.24
N ILE A 207 -4.99 64.74 8.74
CA ILE A 207 -6.36 65.06 8.32
C ILE A 207 -6.77 64.21 7.11
N ALA A 208 -5.89 64.05 6.12
CA ALA A 208 -6.19 63.25 4.93
C ALA A 208 -6.27 61.74 5.23
N ASP A 209 -5.35 61.20 6.03
CA ASP A 209 -5.38 59.83 6.57
C ASP A 209 -6.71 59.57 7.28
N ARG A 210 -7.17 60.51 8.13
CA ARG A 210 -8.45 60.37 8.85
C ARG A 210 -9.66 60.30 7.91
N ILE A 211 -9.71 61.17 6.91
CA ILE A 211 -10.84 61.25 5.97
C ILE A 211 -10.84 60.06 5.00
N GLU A 212 -9.67 59.51 4.64
CA GLU A 212 -9.60 58.27 3.86
C GLU A 212 -10.02 57.03 4.67
N ASN A 213 -9.67 56.95 5.96
CA ASN A 213 -10.19 55.90 6.84
C ASN A 213 -11.71 55.99 7.04
N GLU A 214 -12.28 57.21 7.07
CA GLU A 214 -13.74 57.41 7.08
C GLU A 214 -14.38 56.91 5.77
N LEU A 215 -13.80 57.23 4.61
CA LEU A 215 -14.23 56.68 3.32
C LEU A 215 -14.18 55.15 3.30
N LEU A 216 -13.07 54.53 3.70
CA LEU A 216 -12.94 53.06 3.74
C LEU A 216 -13.99 52.43 4.67
N THR A 217 -14.29 53.05 5.80
CA THR A 217 -15.33 52.58 6.74
C THR A 217 -16.73 52.68 6.13
N VAL A 218 -17.03 53.76 5.40
CA VAL A 218 -18.30 53.95 4.68
C VAL A 218 -18.44 52.95 3.52
N VAL A 219 -17.37 52.71 2.76
CA VAL A 219 -17.34 51.73 1.66
C VAL A 219 -17.48 50.30 2.17
N ASP A 220 -16.85 49.97 3.30
CA ASP A 220 -17.01 48.68 3.98
C ASP A 220 -18.46 48.43 4.41
N SER A 221 -19.04 49.43 5.07
CA SER A 221 -20.44 49.41 5.50
C SER A 221 -21.39 49.27 4.30
N ALA A 222 -21.15 49.99 3.21
CA ALA A 222 -21.97 49.94 1.99
C ALA A 222 -21.85 48.61 1.24
N ALA A 223 -20.62 48.09 1.04
CA ALA A 223 -20.40 46.81 0.38
C ALA A 223 -21.00 45.65 1.20
N SER A 224 -20.82 45.68 2.53
CA SER A 224 -21.43 44.71 3.44
C SER A 224 -22.95 44.80 3.42
N ALA A 225 -23.54 46.00 3.49
CA ALA A 225 -25.00 46.19 3.43
C ALA A 225 -25.63 45.77 2.09
N GLN A 226 -24.88 45.84 0.98
CA GLN A 226 -25.37 45.43 -0.34
C GLN A 226 -25.19 43.94 -0.65
N LEU A 227 -24.17 43.28 -0.10
CA LEU A 227 -23.84 41.87 -0.41
C LEU A 227 -24.10 40.87 0.72
N SER A 228 -24.03 41.28 2.00
CA SER A 228 -24.20 40.36 3.13
C SER A 228 -25.64 39.83 3.17
N GLY A 229 -25.80 38.51 3.03
CA GLY A 229 -27.10 37.86 2.93
C GLY A 229 -27.86 38.11 1.62
N ARG A 230 -27.26 38.76 0.60
CA ARG A 230 -27.91 38.95 -0.72
C ARG A 230 -28.16 37.62 -1.42
N PHE A 231 -27.15 36.77 -1.48
CA PHE A 231 -27.19 35.51 -2.22
C PHE A 231 -27.74 34.36 -1.37
N GLN A 232 -28.58 33.52 -1.99
CA GLN A 232 -29.03 32.26 -1.41
C GLN A 232 -27.83 31.32 -1.26
N GLN A 233 -27.40 31.08 -0.02
CA GLN A 233 -26.51 29.95 0.26
C GLN A 233 -27.33 28.65 0.09
N ALA A 234 -27.01 27.86 -0.95
CA ALA A 234 -27.52 26.51 -1.08
C ALA A 234 -27.11 25.69 0.17
N GLY A 235 -28.09 25.27 0.97
CA GLY A 235 -27.87 24.65 2.28
C GLY A 235 -27.77 25.61 3.48
N GLY A 236 -28.12 26.90 3.33
CA GLY A 236 -28.06 27.94 4.37
C GLY A 236 -29.04 27.78 5.54
N LYS A 237 -28.82 26.75 6.39
CA LYS A 237 -29.48 26.42 7.67
C LYS A 237 -31.02 26.22 7.70
N SER A 238 -31.77 26.73 6.73
CA SER A 238 -33.24 26.74 6.74
C SER A 238 -33.89 25.85 5.67
N ASP A 239 -33.12 25.21 4.79
CA ASP A 239 -33.65 24.20 3.88
C ASP A 239 -33.84 22.86 4.63
N PRO A 240 -35.08 22.36 4.83
CA PRO A 240 -35.32 21.11 5.53
C PRO A 240 -34.78 19.89 4.78
N SER A 241 -34.66 19.97 3.45
CA SER A 241 -34.20 18.89 2.58
C SER A 241 -32.70 18.69 2.68
N VAL A 242 -31.89 19.75 2.54
CA VAL A 242 -30.42 19.67 2.73
C VAL A 242 -30.08 19.25 4.15
N ALA A 243 -30.76 19.80 5.15
CA ALA A 243 -30.60 19.38 6.54
C ALA A 243 -31.03 17.91 6.75
N ALA A 244 -32.05 17.41 6.05
CA ALA A 244 -32.42 15.99 6.09
C ALA A 244 -31.35 15.11 5.42
N ILE A 245 -30.84 15.49 4.25
CA ILE A 245 -29.77 14.79 3.53
C ILE A 245 -28.49 14.71 4.39
N GLN A 246 -28.07 15.81 5.02
CA GLN A 246 -26.91 15.80 5.91
C GLN A 246 -27.13 14.88 7.13
N ARG A 247 -28.31 14.94 7.78
CA ARG A 247 -28.65 14.03 8.89
C ARG A 247 -28.80 12.57 8.45
N MET A 248 -29.13 12.30 7.18
CA MET A 248 -29.13 10.97 6.60
C MET A 248 -27.71 10.49 6.32
N ALA A 249 -26.83 11.33 5.78
CA ALA A 249 -25.42 11.01 5.57
C ALA A 249 -24.70 10.71 6.90
N GLU A 250 -24.92 11.54 7.93
CA GLU A 250 -24.42 11.33 9.30
C GLU A 250 -24.87 9.96 9.85
N ARG A 251 -26.16 9.62 9.69
CA ARG A 251 -26.71 8.33 10.13
C ARG A 251 -26.22 7.15 9.31
N VAL A 252 -26.00 7.31 8.00
CA VAL A 252 -25.42 6.27 7.14
C VAL A 252 -23.95 6.04 7.52
N MET A 253 -23.20 7.10 7.84
CA MET A 253 -21.81 7.00 8.30
C MET A 253 -21.73 6.25 9.65
N GLN A 254 -22.53 6.67 10.65
CA GLN A 254 -22.61 5.98 11.95
C GLN A 254 -23.13 4.54 11.83
N ALA A 255 -24.10 4.27 10.95
CA ALA A 255 -24.57 2.91 10.69
C ALA A 255 -23.51 2.04 9.99
N THR A 256 -22.67 2.64 9.14
CA THR A 256 -21.55 1.95 8.46
C THR A 256 -20.42 1.65 9.44
N GLU A 257 -20.09 2.60 10.32
CA GLU A 257 -19.13 2.41 11.42
C GLU A 257 -19.57 1.25 12.35
N GLN A 258 -20.84 1.26 12.81
CA GLN A 258 -21.42 0.17 13.59
C GLN A 258 -21.52 -1.16 12.81
N LEU A 259 -21.66 -1.12 11.48
CA LEU A 259 -21.66 -2.32 10.65
C LEU A 259 -20.24 -2.91 10.56
N VAL A 260 -19.21 -2.08 10.39
CA VAL A 260 -17.80 -2.49 10.35
C VAL A 260 -17.34 -3.01 11.72
N GLU A 261 -17.73 -2.37 12.82
CA GLU A 261 -17.48 -2.84 14.18
C GLU A 261 -18.14 -4.21 14.42
N ARG A 262 -19.44 -4.36 14.10
CA ARG A 262 -20.15 -5.64 14.19
C ARG A 262 -19.56 -6.70 13.29
N GLN A 263 -19.16 -6.36 12.06
CA GLN A 263 -18.52 -7.29 11.14
C GLN A 263 -17.18 -7.76 11.70
N THR A 264 -16.37 -6.85 12.26
CA THR A 264 -15.10 -7.20 12.92
C THR A 264 -15.33 -8.14 14.11
N GLN A 265 -16.33 -7.88 14.94
CA GLN A 265 -16.66 -8.75 16.07
C GLN A 265 -17.23 -10.12 15.62
N LEU A 266 -18.05 -10.16 14.56
CA LEU A 266 -18.56 -11.41 13.99
C LEU A 266 -17.43 -12.24 13.37
N TRP A 267 -16.50 -11.61 12.64
CA TRP A 267 -15.30 -12.27 12.11
C TRP A 267 -14.43 -12.82 13.24
N ARG A 268 -14.20 -12.04 14.30
CA ARG A 268 -13.48 -12.50 15.50
C ARG A 268 -14.15 -13.72 16.13
N ASN A 269 -15.45 -13.63 16.45
CA ASN A 269 -16.22 -14.76 17.01
C ASN A 269 -16.18 -16.00 16.10
N THR A 270 -16.16 -15.81 14.77
CA THR A 270 -16.09 -16.91 13.79
C THR A 270 -14.69 -17.54 13.74
N ILE A 271 -13.63 -16.74 13.83
CA ILE A 271 -12.25 -17.22 13.91
C ILE A 271 -12.00 -17.96 15.23
N ASP A 272 -12.42 -17.37 16.36
CA ASP A 272 -12.29 -17.98 17.69
C ASP A 272 -13.08 -19.32 17.75
N GLY A 273 -14.30 -19.35 17.20
CA GLY A 273 -15.09 -20.58 17.10
C GLY A 273 -14.51 -21.63 16.15
N ALA A 274 -13.95 -21.22 15.01
CA ALA A 274 -13.27 -22.12 14.08
C ALA A 274 -11.96 -22.68 14.67
N HIS A 275 -11.26 -21.89 15.49
CA HIS A 275 -10.06 -22.33 16.21
C HIS A 275 -10.40 -23.42 17.23
N HIS A 276 -11.39 -23.19 18.09
CA HIS A 276 -11.82 -24.21 19.06
C HIS A 276 -12.38 -25.48 18.40
N HIS A 277 -13.13 -25.36 17.30
CA HIS A 277 -13.59 -26.54 16.57
C HIS A 277 -12.43 -27.32 15.91
N TRP A 278 -11.37 -26.61 15.48
CA TRP A 278 -10.14 -27.24 14.99
C TRP A 278 -9.35 -27.92 16.12
N GLU A 279 -9.22 -27.30 17.29
CA GLU A 279 -8.63 -27.92 18.48
C GLU A 279 -9.39 -29.19 18.90
N GLU A 280 -10.72 -29.13 18.91
CA GLU A 280 -11.60 -30.26 19.22
C GLU A 280 -11.42 -31.42 18.22
N ILE A 281 -11.46 -31.14 16.91
CA ILE A 281 -11.23 -32.13 15.85
C ILE A 281 -9.83 -32.75 15.94
N VAL A 282 -8.78 -31.95 16.13
CA VAL A 282 -7.40 -32.45 16.22
C VAL A 282 -7.21 -33.29 17.49
N GLY A 283 -7.78 -32.87 18.62
CA GLY A 283 -7.77 -33.62 19.87
C GLY A 283 -8.49 -34.97 19.76
N SER A 284 -9.74 -34.97 19.28
CA SER A 284 -10.53 -36.19 19.12
C SER A 284 -9.96 -37.12 18.05
N SER A 285 -9.48 -36.58 16.92
CA SER A 285 -8.85 -37.37 15.86
C SER A 285 -7.54 -38.01 16.32
N LYS A 286 -6.76 -37.34 17.20
CA LYS A 286 -5.57 -37.95 17.80
C LYS A 286 -5.97 -39.15 18.66
N GLN A 287 -6.93 -38.98 19.58
CA GLN A 287 -7.37 -40.07 20.47
C GLN A 287 -7.93 -41.25 19.66
N GLN A 288 -8.78 -40.98 18.65
CA GLN A 288 -9.35 -42.02 17.81
C GLN A 288 -8.29 -42.75 16.97
N LEU A 289 -7.23 -42.07 16.52
CA LEU A 289 -6.08 -42.71 15.86
C LEU A 289 -5.28 -43.58 16.84
N GLU A 290 -5.04 -43.12 18.07
CA GLU A 290 -4.31 -43.85 19.10
C GLU A 290 -5.07 -45.12 19.51
N ASP A 291 -6.38 -45.00 19.79
CA ASP A 291 -7.26 -46.11 20.14
C ASP A 291 -7.40 -47.12 19.01
N SER A 292 -7.62 -46.66 17.76
CA SER A 292 -7.82 -47.56 16.61
C SER A 292 -6.52 -48.25 16.17
N LEU A 293 -5.36 -47.58 16.24
CA LEU A 293 -4.06 -48.20 15.96
C LEU A 293 -3.72 -49.23 17.05
N SER A 294 -3.98 -48.92 18.31
CA SER A 294 -3.80 -49.84 19.45
C SER A 294 -4.68 -51.09 19.33
N ALA A 295 -5.96 -50.91 19.00
CA ALA A 295 -6.89 -52.02 18.77
C ALA A 295 -6.50 -52.86 17.54
N ALA A 296 -6.08 -52.22 16.44
CA ALA A 296 -5.65 -52.92 15.23
C ALA A 296 -4.36 -53.72 15.45
N LEU A 297 -3.38 -53.17 16.19
CA LEU A 297 -2.15 -53.88 16.55
C LEU A 297 -2.44 -55.05 17.49
N SER A 298 -3.21 -54.83 18.56
CA SER A 298 -3.58 -55.87 19.53
C SER A 298 -4.34 -57.01 18.85
N GLY A 299 -5.38 -56.69 18.09
CA GLY A 299 -6.16 -57.68 17.33
C GLY A 299 -5.39 -58.31 16.17
N SER A 300 -4.27 -57.74 15.72
CA SER A 300 -3.35 -58.37 14.76
C SER A 300 -2.44 -59.38 15.45
N LEU A 301 -1.82 -58.98 16.56
CA LEU A 301 -0.96 -59.84 17.39
C LEU A 301 -1.73 -61.06 17.93
N GLU A 302 -2.96 -60.88 18.39
CA GLU A 302 -3.82 -61.98 18.86
C GLU A 302 -4.15 -62.97 17.74
N ARG A 303 -4.50 -62.49 16.54
CA ARG A 303 -4.74 -63.36 15.36
C ARG A 303 -3.46 -64.09 14.93
N HIS A 304 -2.30 -63.44 14.95
CA HIS A 304 -1.03 -64.09 14.63
C HIS A 304 -0.63 -65.12 15.70
N ALA A 305 -0.84 -64.85 16.98
CA ALA A 305 -0.60 -65.81 18.06
C ALA A 305 -1.53 -67.03 17.95
N ALA A 306 -2.82 -66.81 17.67
CA ALA A 306 -3.79 -67.89 17.44
C ALA A 306 -3.46 -68.73 16.21
N ALA A 307 -3.02 -68.10 15.10
CA ALA A 307 -2.57 -68.80 13.90
C ALA A 307 -1.29 -69.63 14.16
N LEU A 308 -0.31 -69.08 14.88
CA LEU A 308 0.93 -69.78 15.21
C LEU A 308 0.68 -70.98 16.13
N ALA A 309 -0.14 -70.81 17.17
CA ALA A 309 -0.56 -71.90 18.06
C ALA A 309 -1.48 -72.92 17.37
N GLY A 310 -2.13 -72.55 16.25
CA GLY A 310 -2.82 -73.47 15.36
C GLY A 310 -1.85 -74.31 14.55
N ALA A 311 -0.87 -73.67 13.90
CA ALA A 311 0.16 -74.36 13.12
C ALA A 311 1.01 -75.31 13.98
N GLU A 312 1.41 -74.91 15.19
CA GLU A 312 2.12 -75.77 16.15
C GLU A 312 1.32 -77.05 16.45
N LYS A 313 0.00 -76.92 16.71
CA LYS A 313 -0.88 -78.06 17.00
C LYS A 313 -1.07 -78.99 15.81
N GLU A 314 -1.05 -78.47 14.58
CA GLU A 314 -1.17 -79.29 13.38
C GLU A 314 0.13 -80.05 13.10
N VAL A 315 1.30 -79.41 13.21
CA VAL A 315 2.61 -80.09 13.12
C VAL A 315 2.76 -81.17 14.19
N ILE A 316 2.31 -80.92 15.43
CA ILE A 316 2.27 -81.93 16.51
C ILE A 316 1.27 -83.06 16.20
N ARG A 317 0.22 -82.81 15.41
CA ARG A 317 -0.75 -83.84 14.97
C ARG A 317 -0.16 -84.70 13.87
N GLU A 318 0.41 -84.10 12.82
CA GLU A 318 1.07 -84.81 11.71
C GLU A 318 2.21 -85.68 12.24
N MET A 319 3.14 -85.11 13.01
CA MET A 319 4.26 -85.86 13.61
C MET A 319 3.80 -87.04 14.50
N ARG A 320 2.62 -86.94 15.13
CA ARG A 320 2.01 -88.03 15.92
C ARG A 320 1.35 -89.10 15.04
N VAL A 321 0.82 -88.74 13.88
CA VAL A 321 0.30 -89.69 12.88
C VAL A 321 1.46 -90.44 12.25
N ASP A 322 2.51 -89.73 11.82
CA ASP A 322 3.71 -90.32 11.23
C ASP A 322 4.41 -91.27 12.20
N TRP A 323 4.54 -90.89 13.48
CA TRP A 323 5.10 -91.77 14.51
C TRP A 323 4.29 -93.07 14.68
N LYS A 324 2.96 -93.01 14.58
CA LYS A 324 2.12 -94.22 14.60
C LYS A 324 2.29 -95.07 13.35
N GLN A 325 2.44 -94.47 12.17
CA GLN A 325 2.73 -95.22 10.94
C GLN A 325 4.10 -95.90 11.02
N PHE A 326 5.12 -95.19 11.50
CA PHE A 326 6.47 -95.71 11.71
C PHE A 326 6.49 -96.89 12.70
N GLN A 327 5.82 -96.75 13.85
CA GLN A 327 5.68 -97.85 14.81
C GLN A 327 4.96 -99.07 14.19
N THR A 328 3.87 -98.84 13.45
CA THR A 328 3.12 -99.91 12.77
C THR A 328 3.96 -100.62 11.70
N ALA A 329 4.80 -99.87 10.98
CA ALA A 329 5.73 -100.43 9.99
C ALA A 329 6.82 -101.28 10.66
N LEU A 330 7.33 -100.89 11.83
CA LEU A 330 8.26 -101.68 12.62
C LEU A 330 7.62 -102.99 13.13
N ASP A 331 6.42 -102.93 13.71
CA ASP A 331 5.71 -104.12 14.20
C ASP A 331 5.39 -105.12 13.08
N ASN A 332 4.97 -104.63 11.92
CA ASN A 332 4.73 -105.46 10.72
C ASN A 332 6.02 -106.15 10.23
N ASN A 333 7.13 -105.41 10.15
CA ASN A 333 8.43 -105.94 9.71
C ASN A 333 8.98 -106.96 10.74
N ALA A 334 8.80 -106.71 12.03
CA ALA A 334 9.13 -107.63 13.11
C ALA A 334 8.22 -108.88 13.15
N SER A 335 7.03 -108.85 12.54
CA SER A 335 6.25 -110.07 12.25
C SER A 335 6.84 -110.83 11.06
N LEU A 336 7.03 -110.15 9.93
CA LEU A 336 7.54 -110.73 8.68
C LEU A 336 8.88 -111.47 8.90
N MET A 337 9.77 -110.89 9.71
CA MET A 337 11.07 -111.48 10.08
C MET A 337 10.92 -112.78 10.90
N ARG A 338 9.91 -112.87 11.78
CA ARG A 338 9.60 -114.08 12.55
C ARG A 338 9.00 -115.16 11.66
N ASP A 339 8.08 -114.78 10.77
CA ASP A 339 7.44 -115.69 9.82
C ASP A 339 8.48 -116.29 8.86
N GLN A 340 9.42 -115.47 8.37
CA GLN A 340 10.56 -115.93 7.57
C GLN A 340 11.45 -116.93 8.33
N GLN A 341 11.75 -116.67 9.61
CA GLN A 341 12.58 -117.57 10.42
C GLN A 341 11.84 -118.89 10.77
N ALA A 342 10.52 -118.86 10.95
CA ALA A 342 9.70 -120.06 11.07
C ALA A 342 9.71 -120.88 9.77
N GLN A 343 9.56 -120.22 8.61
CA GLN A 343 9.57 -120.89 7.30
C GLN A 343 10.93 -121.54 6.98
N LEU A 344 12.05 -120.88 7.31
CA LEU A 344 13.40 -121.47 7.19
C LEU A 344 13.56 -122.72 8.07
N THR A 345 12.99 -122.71 9.28
CA THR A 345 12.99 -123.87 10.18
C THR A 345 12.18 -125.03 9.59
N GLN A 346 11.00 -124.75 9.03
CA GLN A 346 10.14 -125.75 8.38
C GLN A 346 10.78 -126.34 7.11
N GLN A 347 11.52 -125.53 6.33
CA GLN A 347 12.26 -126.02 5.15
C GLN A 347 13.32 -127.05 5.55
N GLY A 348 14.03 -126.84 6.67
CA GLY A 348 14.97 -127.83 7.22
C GLY A 348 14.29 -129.16 7.58
N GLU A 349 13.11 -129.11 8.20
CA GLU A 349 12.35 -130.31 8.58
C GLU A 349 11.81 -131.08 7.36
N VAL A 350 11.34 -130.37 6.33
CA VAL A 350 10.89 -130.98 5.06
C VAL A 350 12.07 -131.62 4.30
N MET A 351 13.23 -130.98 4.32
CA MET A 351 14.45 -131.53 3.69
C MET A 351 14.91 -132.83 4.36
N LEU A 352 14.71 -132.96 5.68
CA LEU A 352 14.97 -134.20 6.41
C LEU A 352 14.03 -135.34 5.94
N LYS A 353 12.71 -135.08 5.90
CA LYS A 353 11.69 -136.06 5.49
C LYS A 353 11.81 -136.48 4.02
N ALA A 354 12.30 -135.59 3.16
CA ALA A 354 12.56 -135.90 1.75
C ALA A 354 13.68 -136.94 1.58
N VAL A 355 14.72 -136.92 2.43
CA VAL A 355 15.79 -137.94 2.42
C VAL A 355 15.26 -139.29 2.91
N GLU A 356 14.39 -139.29 3.91
CA GLU A 356 13.78 -140.50 4.49
C GLU A 356 12.84 -141.19 3.48
N ALA A 357 11.96 -140.43 2.81
CA ALA A 357 11.01 -140.96 1.83
C ALA A 357 11.65 -141.59 0.58
N VAL A 358 12.85 -141.17 0.17
CA VAL A 358 13.59 -141.80 -0.94
C VAL A 358 13.99 -143.24 -0.61
N GLY A 359 14.14 -143.60 0.67
CA GLY A 359 14.38 -144.98 1.10
C GLY A 359 13.18 -145.91 0.83
N GLU A 360 11.96 -145.42 0.98
CA GLU A 360 10.74 -146.23 0.82
C GLU A 360 10.39 -146.52 -0.65
N ILE A 361 10.74 -145.62 -1.58
CA ILE A 361 10.43 -145.76 -3.02
C ILE A 361 11.05 -147.04 -3.61
N SER A 362 12.24 -147.43 -3.13
CA SER A 362 12.94 -148.68 -3.53
C SER A 362 12.11 -149.95 -3.23
N SER A 363 11.30 -149.94 -2.17
CA SER A 363 10.40 -151.04 -1.81
C SER A 363 9.24 -151.22 -2.81
N LEU A 364 8.84 -150.13 -3.48
CA LEU A 364 7.59 -150.08 -4.24
C LEU A 364 7.74 -150.57 -5.68
N GLU A 365 8.90 -150.37 -6.32
CA GLU A 365 9.22 -150.97 -7.63
C GLU A 365 9.09 -152.50 -7.62
N GLN A 366 9.58 -153.15 -6.55
CA GLN A 366 9.56 -154.60 -6.38
C GLN A 366 8.13 -155.18 -6.37
N THR A 367 7.12 -154.35 -6.07
CA THR A 367 5.71 -154.75 -6.02
C THR A 367 4.97 -154.46 -7.34
N LEU A 368 5.35 -153.41 -8.06
CA LEU A 368 4.60 -152.92 -9.23
C LEU A 368 4.83 -153.77 -10.48
N SER A 369 6.08 -154.17 -10.74
CA SER A 369 6.46 -155.05 -11.86
C SER A 369 5.60 -156.33 -11.92
N ARG A 370 5.28 -156.89 -10.75
CA ARG A 370 4.53 -158.14 -10.57
C ARG A 370 3.07 -158.11 -11.05
N ASN A 371 2.52 -156.94 -11.36
CA ASN A 371 1.14 -156.78 -11.82
C ASN A 371 1.00 -156.54 -13.33
N LEU A 372 2.09 -156.18 -14.04
CA LEU A 372 2.04 -155.86 -15.47
C LEU A 372 2.00 -157.10 -16.38
N ASP A 373 2.33 -158.29 -15.87
CA ASP A 373 2.12 -159.57 -16.56
C ASP A 373 0.64 -159.94 -16.77
N SER A 374 -0.31 -159.22 -16.15
CA SER A 374 -1.68 -159.70 -15.96
C SER A 374 -2.72 -159.26 -17.01
N LEU A 375 -2.51 -158.15 -17.73
CA LEU A 375 -3.40 -157.68 -18.82
C LEU A 375 -2.57 -157.57 -20.10
N ALA A 376 -2.75 -158.47 -21.07
CA ALA A 376 -3.86 -158.50 -22.03
C ALA A 376 -3.85 -157.28 -22.99
N GLY A 377 -3.85 -157.43 -24.31
CA GLY A 377 -3.99 -158.65 -25.13
C GLY A 377 -5.20 -158.52 -26.06
N ALA A 378 -4.92 -158.42 -27.37
CA ALA A 378 -5.84 -158.11 -28.47
C ALA A 378 -6.46 -156.68 -28.45
N GLY A 379 -6.42 -155.89 -29.54
CA GLY A 379 -5.57 -156.03 -30.74
C GLY A 379 -6.14 -155.35 -31.99
N HIS A 380 -5.28 -154.59 -32.69
CA HIS A 380 -5.29 -154.28 -34.14
C HIS A 380 -6.54 -153.53 -34.73
N PHE A 381 -6.45 -152.82 -35.86
CA PHE A 381 -5.39 -152.73 -36.89
C PHE A 381 -5.33 -151.31 -37.52
N GLU A 382 -4.16 -150.96 -38.08
CA GLU A 382 -3.93 -150.52 -39.48
C GLU A 382 -4.96 -149.54 -40.11
N GLU A 383 -4.65 -148.43 -40.80
CA GLU A 383 -3.46 -147.66 -41.21
C GLU A 383 -4.03 -146.54 -42.12
N THR A 384 -3.20 -145.54 -42.46
CA THR A 384 -3.21 -144.64 -43.64
C THR A 384 -3.76 -143.21 -43.39
N VAL A 385 -3.10 -142.12 -43.84
CA VAL A 385 -1.76 -141.94 -44.46
C VAL A 385 -1.32 -140.46 -44.40
N LEU A 386 -0.01 -140.17 -44.51
CA LEU A 386 0.69 -138.92 -44.93
C LEU A 386 0.08 -137.53 -44.57
N SER A 387 0.86 -136.55 -44.11
CA SER A 387 2.02 -136.07 -44.87
C SER A 387 3.10 -135.40 -44.02
N LEU A 388 4.30 -135.97 -44.11
CA LEU A 388 5.59 -135.37 -43.74
C LEU A 388 6.47 -135.42 -44.99
N ALA A 389 7.03 -134.28 -45.44
CA ALA A 389 8.30 -134.24 -46.17
C ALA A 389 8.77 -132.81 -46.46
N ALA A 390 10.08 -132.59 -46.27
CA ALA A 390 10.92 -131.65 -47.05
C ALA A 390 10.63 -130.11 -46.93
N THR A 391 11.64 -129.23 -46.99
CA THR A 391 13.09 -129.46 -47.01
C THR A 391 13.82 -128.41 -46.17
N ILE A 392 14.54 -128.91 -45.16
CA ILE A 392 15.85 -128.39 -44.78
C ILE A 392 16.70 -128.18 -46.04
N HIS A 393 17.35 -127.02 -46.23
CA HIS A 393 18.72 -126.87 -46.76
C HIS A 393 19.03 -125.45 -47.26
N LEU A 394 20.26 -124.97 -46.96
CA LEU A 394 21.06 -123.96 -47.70
C LEU A 394 20.44 -122.53 -47.80
N LEU A 395 21.16 -121.42 -47.66
CA LEU A 395 22.60 -121.12 -47.69
C LEU A 395 23.00 -120.28 -46.44
N ASN A 396 24.13 -120.51 -45.77
CA ASN A 396 25.53 -120.42 -46.23
C ASN A 396 25.97 -118.96 -46.53
N ASN A 397 26.54 -118.21 -45.56
CA ASN A 397 27.93 -118.31 -45.04
C ASN A 397 29.02 -117.88 -46.07
N ARG A 398 29.52 -116.63 -45.92
CA ARG A 398 30.60 -115.85 -46.63
C ARG A 398 30.17 -114.35 -46.58
N ILE A 399 30.96 -113.27 -46.44
CA ILE A 399 32.41 -112.90 -46.31
C ILE A 399 32.44 -111.47 -45.67
N GLY A 400 33.50 -110.95 -45.03
CA GLY A 400 34.78 -111.56 -44.64
C GLY A 400 35.99 -110.59 -44.60
N ASP A 401 36.23 -109.97 -43.43
CA ASP A 401 37.57 -109.72 -42.82
C ASP A 401 38.46 -108.49 -43.22
N SER A 402 39.40 -108.14 -42.32
CA SER A 402 40.48 -107.12 -42.38
C SER A 402 40.10 -105.61 -42.33
N GLY A 403 40.82 -104.66 -41.70
CA GLY A 403 41.90 -104.76 -40.69
C GLY A 403 42.94 -103.59 -40.70
N GLY A 404 43.13 -102.83 -39.59
CA GLY A 404 44.41 -102.14 -39.28
C GLY A 404 44.47 -100.68 -38.74
N ARG A 405 45.18 -100.50 -37.60
CA ARG A 405 46.05 -99.35 -37.15
C ARG A 405 45.47 -97.95 -36.77
N ARG A 406 45.35 -97.74 -35.44
CA ARG A 406 46.13 -96.81 -34.56
C ARG A 406 46.35 -95.33 -34.99
N PHE A 407 45.83 -94.37 -34.19
CA PHE A 407 46.63 -93.54 -33.25
C PHE A 407 45.76 -92.66 -32.32
N GLU A 408 46.35 -92.24 -31.20
CA GLU A 408 45.77 -91.42 -30.13
C GLU A 408 46.10 -89.92 -30.35
N LEU A 409 45.56 -88.88 -29.69
CA LEU A 409 44.81 -88.70 -28.42
C LEU A 409 43.42 -88.01 -28.70
N GLU A 410 42.61 -87.42 -27.80
CA GLU A 410 42.73 -86.98 -26.40
C GLU A 410 41.39 -87.05 -25.59
N LYS A 411 41.04 -86.09 -24.69
CA LYS A 411 40.01 -86.26 -23.64
C LYS A 411 38.97 -85.14 -23.49
N LYS A 412 37.71 -85.49 -23.77
CA LYS A 412 36.47 -85.20 -22.99
C LYS A 412 35.26 -85.83 -23.71
N PRO A 413 34.07 -85.97 -23.07
CA PRO A 413 33.73 -85.85 -21.65
C PRO A 413 33.11 -87.17 -21.10
N SER A 414 32.54 -87.15 -19.90
CA SER A 414 31.44 -88.07 -19.55
C SER A 414 30.42 -87.41 -18.62
N GLN A 415 29.14 -87.62 -18.92
CA GLN A 415 28.04 -87.57 -17.95
C GLN A 415 27.56 -89.01 -17.76
N GLY A 416 27.31 -89.41 -16.51
CA GLY A 416 26.58 -90.63 -16.18
C GLY A 416 25.19 -90.26 -15.67
N HIS A 417 24.14 -90.79 -16.30
CA HIS A 417 22.77 -90.76 -15.77
C HIS A 417 22.47 -92.07 -15.01
N ALA A 418 21.38 -92.04 -14.24
CA ALA A 418 20.62 -93.20 -13.75
C ALA A 418 21.33 -94.17 -12.78
N ALA A 419 21.01 -94.00 -11.49
CA ALA A 419 20.23 -95.00 -10.76
C ALA A 419 19.18 -94.26 -9.92
#